data_AF-A0A814K2G0-F1
#
_entry.id   AF-A0A814K2G0-F1
#
_cell.length_a   1.000
_cell.length_b   1.000
_cell.length_c   1.000
_cell.angle_alpha   90.00
_cell.angle_beta   90.00
_cell.angle_gamma   90.00
#
_symmetry.space_group_name_H-M   'P 1'
#
loop_
_entity.id
_entity.type
_entity.pdbx_description
1 polymer ?
#
loop_
_entity_poly.entity_id
_entity_poly.type
_entity_poly.pdbx_seq_one_letter_code
_entity_poly.pdbx_strand_id
1 'polypeptide(L)'
;MTTSHNLSEIERIKAEIHQEEQIKLSLEQSCHELQNTAGELEKRLKMIDEESNEWKTRFENQEEINRHLARQIILLEKNIDQAKEEQKTAKTRASKADPNEVSQEVLSVVENEKKNLLSQLRDYEWRLEQENKAYHKANEERKILTNEITDVRNAISVMKERSQTEHTKTERNGQLTNREPNDNIPMDKRVIDPRKGPINRNAATRSLPKLTKQQ
;
A
#
# COMPACT_ATOMS: atom_id res chain seq x y z
N MET A 1 6.03 -67.98 -42.73
CA MET A 1 6.62 -67.96 -41.36
C MET A 1 7.19 -66.60 -41.00
N THR A 2 7.84 -65.89 -41.92
CA THR A 2 8.44 -64.55 -41.71
C THR A 2 7.44 -63.45 -41.31
N THR A 3 6.25 -63.42 -41.92
CA THR A 3 5.22 -62.41 -41.62
C THR A 3 4.63 -62.53 -40.20
N SER A 4 4.46 -63.75 -39.69
CA SER A 4 3.94 -63.97 -38.34
C SER A 4 4.97 -63.61 -37.26
N HIS A 5 6.25 -63.82 -37.54
CA HIS A 5 7.34 -63.42 -36.65
C HIS A 5 7.46 -61.89 -36.57
N ASN A 6 7.40 -61.22 -37.72
CA ASN A 6 7.40 -59.75 -37.80
C ASN A 6 6.19 -59.13 -37.06
N LEU A 7 5.01 -59.76 -37.14
CA LEU A 7 3.82 -59.27 -36.44
C LEU A 7 4.00 -59.36 -34.92
N SER A 8 4.52 -60.49 -34.42
CA SER A 8 4.81 -60.70 -33.00
C SER A 8 5.88 -59.74 -32.47
N GLU A 9 6.89 -59.43 -33.29
CA GLU A 9 7.93 -58.46 -32.92
C GLU A 9 7.40 -57.02 -32.89
N ILE A 10 6.50 -56.65 -33.81
CA ILE A 10 5.79 -55.37 -33.78
C ILE A 10 4.92 -55.24 -32.53
N GLU A 11 4.20 -56.31 -32.14
CA GLU A 11 3.39 -56.32 -30.92
C GLU A 11 4.25 -56.18 -29.66
N ARG A 12 5.41 -56.84 -29.60
CA ARG A 12 6.38 -56.70 -28.50
C ARG A 12 6.86 -55.25 -28.38
N ILE A 13 7.30 -54.64 -29.49
CA ILE A 13 7.81 -53.26 -29.51
C ILE A 13 6.71 -52.27 -29.09
N LYS A 14 5.46 -52.48 -29.52
CA LYS A 14 4.33 -51.63 -29.10
C LYS A 14 4.06 -51.72 -27.60
N ALA A 15 4.15 -52.91 -27.01
CA ALA A 15 3.98 -53.11 -25.57
C ALA A 15 5.12 -52.44 -24.78
N GLU A 16 6.35 -52.52 -25.28
CA GLU A 16 7.53 -51.89 -24.68
C GLU A 16 7.43 -50.36 -24.72
N ILE A 17 7.07 -49.77 -25.87
CA ILE A 17 6.81 -48.33 -26.01
C ILE A 17 5.72 -47.87 -25.03
N HIS A 18 4.62 -48.61 -24.92
CA HIS A 18 3.55 -48.26 -24.00
C HIS A 18 4.01 -48.28 -22.53
N GLN A 19 4.80 -49.28 -22.15
CA GLN A 19 5.39 -49.35 -20.81
C GLN A 19 6.34 -48.18 -20.53
N GLU A 20 7.20 -47.84 -21.49
CA GLU A 20 8.10 -46.68 -21.38
C GLU A 20 7.32 -45.36 -21.25
N GLU A 21 6.23 -45.19 -21.99
CA GLU A 21 5.34 -44.03 -21.86
C GLU A 21 4.73 -43.92 -20.45
N GLN A 22 4.28 -45.04 -19.88
CA GLN A 22 3.74 -45.06 -18.51
C GLN A 22 4.81 -44.72 -17.47
N ILE A 23 6.02 -45.27 -17.61
CA ILE A 23 7.14 -44.98 -16.70
C ILE A 23 7.53 -43.51 -16.81
N LYS A 24 7.62 -42.97 -18.02
CA LYS A 24 7.92 -41.56 -18.26
C LYS A 24 6.89 -40.66 -17.57
N LEU A 25 5.60 -40.94 -17.74
CA LEU A 25 4.53 -40.15 -17.12
C LEU A 25 4.60 -40.20 -15.57
N SER A 26 4.89 -41.38 -15.01
CA SER A 26 5.09 -41.53 -13.56
C SER A 26 6.30 -40.74 -13.05
N LEU A 27 7.41 -40.74 -13.79
CA LEU A 27 8.60 -39.96 -13.45
C LEU A 27 8.34 -38.45 -13.56
N GLU A 28 7.63 -38.00 -14.60
CA GLU A 28 7.24 -36.60 -14.76
C GLU A 28 6.37 -36.12 -13.59
N GLN A 29 5.41 -36.95 -13.16
CA GLN A 29 4.59 -36.66 -11.99
C GLN A 29 5.44 -36.57 -10.71
N SER A 30 6.35 -37.51 -10.50
CA SER A 30 7.25 -37.50 -9.32
C SER A 30 8.19 -36.29 -9.33
N CYS A 31 8.75 -35.92 -10.49
CA CYS A 31 9.55 -34.72 -10.64
C CYS A 31 8.74 -33.46 -10.31
N HIS A 32 7.49 -33.39 -10.75
CA HIS A 32 6.61 -32.26 -10.42
C HIS A 32 6.31 -32.17 -8.91
N GLU A 33 6.01 -33.31 -8.28
CA GLU A 33 5.79 -33.39 -6.83
C GLU A 33 7.05 -32.98 -6.03
N LEU A 34 8.24 -33.41 -6.47
CA LEU A 34 9.51 -33.01 -5.87
C LEU A 34 9.80 -31.52 -6.06
N GLN A 35 9.51 -30.95 -7.23
CA GLN A 35 9.64 -29.51 -7.47
C GLN A 35 8.72 -28.70 -6.57
N ASN A 36 7.47 -29.15 -6.40
CA ASN A 36 6.51 -28.51 -5.49
C ASN A 36 7.01 -28.57 -4.04
N THR A 37 7.46 -29.75 -3.60
CA THR A 37 8.01 -29.94 -2.25
C THR A 37 9.24 -29.08 -2.01
N ALA A 38 10.17 -29.01 -2.98
CA ALA A 38 11.33 -28.13 -2.91
C ALA A 38 10.92 -26.65 -2.78
N GLY A 39 9.96 -26.21 -3.59
CA GLY A 39 9.44 -24.83 -3.53
C GLY A 39 8.75 -24.51 -2.20
N GLU A 40 8.05 -25.45 -1.58
CA GLU A 40 7.47 -25.29 -0.24
C GLU A 40 8.55 -25.17 0.84
N LEU A 41 9.59 -26.00 0.77
CA LEU A 41 10.71 -25.97 1.71
C LEU A 41 11.50 -24.66 1.60
N GLU A 42 11.76 -24.17 0.38
CA GLU A 42 12.41 -22.87 0.16
C GLU A 42 11.60 -21.71 0.75
N LYS A 43 10.25 -21.75 0.64
CA LYS A 43 9.37 -20.76 1.27
C LYS A 43 9.45 -20.82 2.79
N ARG A 44 9.41 -22.03 3.38
CA ARG A 44 9.54 -22.21 4.83
C ARG A 44 10.89 -21.71 5.35
N LEU A 45 11.98 -21.96 4.62
CA LEU A 45 13.31 -21.49 4.98
C LEU A 45 13.34 -19.95 5.09
N LYS A 46 12.78 -19.24 4.10
CA LYS A 46 12.71 -17.77 4.12
C LYS A 46 11.92 -17.23 5.31
N MET A 47 10.79 -17.86 5.63
CA MET A 47 9.98 -17.49 6.80
C MET A 47 10.75 -17.67 8.12
N ILE A 48 11.55 -18.73 8.25
CA ILE A 48 12.36 -18.98 9.45
C ILE A 48 13.43 -17.90 9.63
N ASP A 49 14.08 -17.46 8.55
CA ASP A 49 15.06 -16.36 8.62
C ASP A 49 14.41 -15.04 9.07
N GLU A 50 13.18 -14.77 8.64
CA GLU A 50 12.40 -13.61 9.07
C GLU A 50 12.00 -13.69 10.55
N GLU A 51 11.49 -14.85 10.99
CA GLU A 51 11.11 -15.10 12.39
C GLU A 51 12.31 -15.06 13.34
N SER A 52 13.47 -15.54 12.88
CA SER A 52 14.74 -15.46 13.62
C SER A 52 15.18 -14.01 13.90
N ASN A 53 14.86 -13.08 13.00
CA ASN A 53 15.13 -11.66 13.21
C ASN A 53 14.10 -11.00 14.12
N GLU A 54 12.87 -11.51 14.17
CA GLU A 54 11.80 -10.94 14.97
C GLU A 54 12.04 -11.14 16.47
N TRP A 55 12.36 -12.35 16.92
CA TRP A 55 12.61 -12.59 18.35
C TRP A 55 13.79 -11.77 18.87
N LYS A 56 14.84 -11.61 18.04
CA LYS A 56 16.02 -10.82 18.37
C LYS A 56 15.67 -9.34 18.51
N THR A 57 14.94 -8.79 17.55
CA THR A 57 14.46 -7.39 17.60
C THR A 57 13.57 -7.16 18.83
N ARG A 58 12.66 -8.09 19.13
CA ARG A 58 11.81 -8.00 20.33
C ARG A 58 12.63 -8.05 21.62
N PHE A 59 13.61 -8.95 21.69
CA PHE A 59 14.49 -9.07 22.84
C PHE A 59 15.32 -7.78 23.05
N GLU A 60 15.92 -7.25 21.99
CA GLU A 60 16.72 -6.02 22.04
C GLU A 60 15.90 -4.82 22.50
N ASN A 61 14.68 -4.65 21.96
CA ASN A 61 13.74 -3.60 22.40
C ASN A 61 13.31 -3.78 23.86
N GLN A 62 13.02 -5.01 24.29
CA GLN A 62 12.62 -5.28 25.67
C GLN A 62 13.76 -4.96 26.65
N GLU A 63 14.98 -5.34 26.31
CA GLU A 63 16.19 -5.01 27.05
C GLU A 63 16.39 -3.49 27.15
N GLU A 64 16.17 -2.75 26.06
CA GLU A 64 16.23 -1.29 26.07
C GLU A 64 15.18 -0.67 27.00
N ILE A 65 13.92 -1.10 26.89
CA ILE A 65 12.83 -0.65 27.77
C ILE A 65 13.16 -0.95 29.23
N ASN A 66 13.63 -2.16 29.53
CA ASN A 66 14.03 -2.56 30.88
C ASN A 66 15.14 -1.64 31.42
N ARG A 67 16.15 -1.32 30.61
CA ARG A 67 17.21 -0.37 31.00
C ARG A 67 16.65 1.04 31.28
N HIS A 68 15.69 1.51 30.48
CA HIS A 68 15.03 2.80 30.74
C HIS A 68 14.23 2.79 32.05
N LEU A 69 13.47 1.73 32.30
CA LEU A 69 12.69 1.57 33.53
C LEU A 69 13.60 1.50 34.76
N ALA A 70 14.70 0.74 34.69
CA ALA A 70 15.69 0.67 35.78
C ALA A 70 16.27 2.05 36.12
N ARG A 71 16.61 2.86 35.10
CA ARG A 71 17.07 4.24 35.31
C ARG A 71 16.00 5.12 35.94
N GLN A 72 14.74 4.98 35.52
CA GLN A 72 13.63 5.75 36.10
C GLN A 72 13.39 5.37 37.56
N ILE A 73 13.47 4.10 37.92
CA ILE A 73 13.35 3.63 39.31
C ILE A 73 14.40 4.32 40.19
N ILE A 74 15.67 4.30 39.80
CA ILE A 74 16.76 4.93 40.55
C ILE A 74 16.50 6.44 40.74
N LEU A 75 16.03 7.12 39.69
CA LEU A 75 15.73 8.55 39.76
C LEU A 75 14.57 8.84 40.72
N LEU A 76 13.51 8.03 40.66
CA LEU A 76 12.35 8.17 41.53
C LEU A 76 12.68 7.88 42.99
N GLU A 77 13.47 6.83 43.26
CA GLU A 77 13.97 6.52 44.60
C GLU A 77 14.76 7.70 45.17
N LYS A 78 15.68 8.27 44.38
CA LYS A 78 16.44 9.46 44.77
C LYS A 78 15.52 10.65 45.06
N ASN A 79 14.53 10.90 44.21
CA ASN A 79 13.58 12.01 44.41
C ASN A 79 12.74 11.82 45.67
N ILE A 80 12.33 10.58 45.98
CA ILE A 80 11.59 10.26 47.21
C ILE A 80 12.45 10.52 48.43
N ASP A 81 13.72 10.09 48.42
CA ASP A 81 14.62 10.30 49.56
C ASP A 81 14.94 11.78 49.76
N GLN A 82 15.14 12.53 48.67
CA GLN A 82 15.29 13.97 48.73
C GLN A 82 14.05 14.65 49.33
N ALA A 83 12.84 14.30 48.86
CA ALA A 83 11.60 14.86 49.40
C ALA A 83 11.40 14.54 50.89
N LYS A 84 11.79 13.35 51.35
CA LYS A 84 11.76 12.98 52.78
C LYS A 84 12.70 13.84 53.62
N GLU A 85 13.92 14.08 53.14
CA GLU A 85 14.88 14.94 53.85
C GLU A 85 14.46 16.41 53.85
N GLU A 86 13.94 16.91 52.72
CA GLU A 86 13.31 18.24 52.64
C GLU A 86 12.14 18.37 53.62
N GLN A 87 11.31 17.33 53.77
CA GLN A 87 10.21 17.37 54.73
C GLN A 87 10.69 17.37 56.20
N LYS A 88 11.74 16.60 56.54
CA LYS A 88 12.33 16.60 57.89
C LYS A 88 12.96 17.94 58.24
N THR A 89 13.71 18.50 57.31
CA THR A 89 14.35 19.82 57.46
C THR A 89 13.30 20.93 57.56
N ALA A 90 12.26 20.90 56.72
CA ALA A 90 11.13 21.83 56.78
C ALA A 90 10.40 21.77 58.13
N LYS A 91 10.13 20.57 58.68
CA LYS A 91 9.51 20.41 60.02
C LYS A 91 10.37 21.00 61.13
N THR A 92 11.69 20.83 61.06
CA THR A 92 12.63 21.37 62.06
C THR A 92 12.80 22.88 61.95
N ARG A 93 12.69 23.43 60.72
CA ARG A 93 12.70 24.86 60.48
C ARG A 93 11.39 25.51 60.95
N ALA A 94 10.26 24.90 60.63
CA ALA A 94 8.93 25.39 61.04
C ALA A 94 8.75 25.43 62.57
N SER A 95 9.38 24.52 63.33
CA SER A 95 9.33 24.56 64.79
C SER A 95 10.16 25.68 65.43
N LYS A 96 11.07 26.30 64.67
CA LYS A 96 11.97 27.38 65.14
C LYS A 96 11.66 28.75 64.53
N ALA A 97 10.84 28.82 63.49
CA ALA A 97 10.62 30.02 62.70
C ALA A 97 9.38 30.80 63.17
N ASP A 98 9.42 32.13 63.01
CA ASP A 98 8.28 33.02 63.22
C ASP A 98 7.17 32.69 62.20
N PRO A 99 5.92 32.44 62.63
CA PRO A 99 4.79 32.15 61.73
C PRO A 99 4.59 33.16 60.60
N ASN A 100 4.94 34.43 60.81
CA ASN A 100 4.77 35.49 59.81
C ASN A 100 5.86 35.40 58.71
N GLU A 101 7.09 35.05 59.09
CA GLU A 101 8.20 34.84 58.15
C GLU A 101 7.98 33.58 57.29
N VAL A 102 7.51 32.48 57.90
CA VAL A 102 7.16 31.24 57.19
C VAL A 102 6.07 31.50 56.14
N SER A 103 5.06 32.31 56.47
CA SER A 103 3.98 32.65 55.54
C SER A 103 4.49 33.41 54.32
N GLN A 104 5.46 34.31 54.50
CA GLN A 104 6.04 35.10 53.41
C GLN A 104 6.96 34.25 52.51
N GLU A 105 7.75 33.35 53.11
CA GLU A 105 8.58 32.40 52.37
C GLU A 105 7.73 31.45 51.50
N VAL A 106 6.66 30.87 52.08
CA VAL A 106 5.71 29.99 51.38
C VAL A 106 5.03 30.72 50.22
N LEU A 107 4.61 31.97 50.41
CA LEU A 107 4.04 32.78 49.33
C LEU A 107 5.04 32.95 48.17
N SER A 108 6.32 33.24 48.46
CA SER A 108 7.32 33.40 47.40
C SER A 108 7.59 32.11 46.63
N VAL A 109 7.58 30.96 47.31
CA VAL A 109 7.73 29.64 46.67
C VAL A 109 6.57 29.35 45.74
N VAL A 110 5.34 29.59 46.20
CA VAL A 110 4.12 29.42 45.39
C VAL A 110 4.10 30.36 44.19
N GLU A 111 4.54 31.62 44.35
CA GLU A 111 4.66 32.55 43.23
C GLU A 111 5.71 32.09 42.20
N ASN A 112 6.83 31.55 42.66
CA ASN A 112 7.87 31.02 41.78
C ASN A 112 7.41 29.76 41.05
N GLU A 113 6.72 28.86 41.74
CA GLU A 113 6.15 27.65 41.15
C GLU A 113 5.07 27.98 40.12
N LYS A 114 4.21 28.96 40.42
CA LYS A 114 3.27 29.52 39.43
C LYS A 114 3.98 30.03 38.18
N LYS A 115 5.07 30.80 38.32
CA LYS A 115 5.86 31.30 37.18
C LYS A 115 6.46 30.15 36.36
N ASN A 116 6.99 29.13 37.04
CA ASN A 116 7.56 27.95 36.39
C ASN A 116 6.50 27.15 35.61
N LEU A 117 5.34 26.88 36.22
CA LEU A 117 4.22 26.20 35.56
C LEU A 117 3.70 26.98 34.35
N LEU A 118 3.61 28.31 34.44
CA LEU A 118 3.24 29.15 33.31
C LEU A 118 4.28 29.11 32.18
N SER A 119 5.57 28.99 32.50
CA SER A 119 6.62 28.80 31.49
C SER A 119 6.46 27.46 30.79
N GLN A 120 6.31 26.37 31.56
CA GLN A 120 6.13 25.04 31.00
C GLN A 120 4.87 24.94 30.14
N LEU A 121 3.77 25.56 30.56
CA LEU A 121 2.54 25.62 29.76
C LEU A 121 2.82 26.27 28.41
N ARG A 122 3.54 27.39 28.38
CA ARG A 122 3.90 28.08 27.14
C ARG A 122 4.81 27.23 26.25
N ASP A 123 5.73 26.47 26.83
CA ASP A 123 6.60 25.55 26.09
C ASP A 123 5.79 24.40 25.47
N TYR A 124 4.82 23.85 26.21
CA TYR A 124 3.93 22.82 25.69
C TYR A 124 3.00 23.34 24.59
N GLU A 125 2.42 24.53 24.77
CA GLU A 125 1.64 25.21 23.73
C GLU A 125 2.46 25.40 22.45
N TRP A 126 3.71 25.85 22.58
CA TRP A 126 4.60 26.00 21.44
C TRP A 126 4.92 24.67 20.75
N ARG A 127 5.23 23.62 21.51
CA ARG A 127 5.50 22.28 20.95
C ARG A 127 4.28 21.71 20.23
N LEU A 128 3.09 21.85 20.81
CA LEU A 128 1.84 21.42 20.20
C LEU A 128 1.58 22.16 18.89
N GLU A 129 1.81 23.47 18.86
CA GLU A 129 1.68 24.27 17.64
C GLU A 129 2.65 23.81 16.54
N GLN A 130 3.90 23.46 16.89
CA GLN A 130 4.86 22.91 15.93
C GLN A 130 4.43 21.54 15.40
N GLU A 131 3.96 20.65 16.28
CA GLU A 131 3.45 19.34 15.91
C GLU A 131 2.23 19.46 14.98
N ASN A 132 1.32 20.39 15.27
CA ASN A 132 0.16 20.64 14.44
C ASN A 132 0.54 21.15 13.04
N LYS A 133 1.54 22.04 12.94
CA LYS A 133 2.10 22.48 11.65
C LYS A 133 2.72 21.33 10.87
N ALA A 134 3.51 20.49 11.53
CA ALA A 134 4.13 19.32 10.90
C ALA A 134 3.06 18.33 10.42
N TYR A 135 2.03 18.08 11.23
CA TYR A 135 0.90 17.24 10.88
C TYR A 135 0.16 17.77 9.64
N HIS A 136 -0.18 19.06 9.61
CA HIS A 136 -0.86 19.65 8.47
C HIS A 136 -0.01 19.58 7.20
N LYS A 137 1.30 19.80 7.29
CA LYS A 137 2.22 19.65 6.16
C LYS A 137 2.21 18.21 5.62
N ALA A 138 2.40 17.23 6.49
CA ALA A 138 2.40 15.81 6.12
C ALA A 138 1.04 15.37 5.54
N ASN A 139 -0.07 15.88 6.08
CA ASN A 139 -1.40 15.56 5.58
C ASN A 139 -1.66 16.18 4.20
N GLU A 140 -1.16 17.39 3.92
CA GLU A 140 -1.26 17.99 2.59
C GLU A 140 -0.41 17.22 1.57
N GLU A 141 0.82 16.82 1.93
CA GLU A 141 1.67 15.94 1.10
C GLU A 141 0.96 14.61 0.79
N ARG A 142 0.35 13.98 1.79
CA ARG A 142 -0.46 12.75 1.60
C ARG A 142 -1.62 12.96 0.64
N LYS A 143 -2.30 14.11 0.72
CA LYS A 143 -3.42 14.45 -0.17
C LYS A 143 -2.94 14.64 -1.61
N ILE A 144 -1.80 15.30 -1.81
CA ILE A 144 -1.16 15.45 -3.13
C ILE A 144 -0.87 14.06 -3.73
N LEU A 145 -0.17 13.20 -2.99
CA LEU A 145 0.15 11.84 -3.44
C LEU A 145 -1.12 11.02 -3.73
N THR A 146 -2.18 11.19 -2.93
CA THR A 146 -3.47 10.51 -3.16
C THR A 146 -4.11 10.96 -4.47
N ASN A 147 -4.03 12.25 -4.78
CA ASN A 147 -4.53 12.78 -6.05
C ASN A 147 -3.70 12.26 -7.23
N GLU A 148 -2.37 12.26 -7.12
CA GLU A 148 -1.47 11.72 -8.16
C GLU A 148 -1.76 10.23 -8.43
N ILE A 149 -1.95 9.42 -7.38
CA ILE A 149 -2.34 8.01 -7.51
C ILE A 149 -3.69 7.88 -8.23
N THR A 150 -4.62 8.77 -7.94
CA THR A 150 -5.96 8.78 -8.58
C THR A 150 -5.84 9.13 -10.06
N ASP A 151 -5.04 10.13 -10.41
CA ASP A 151 -4.79 10.53 -11.79
C ASP A 151 -4.09 9.42 -12.59
N VAL A 152 -3.09 8.76 -12.01
CA VAL A 152 -2.43 7.60 -12.62
C VAL A 152 -3.40 6.43 -12.81
N ARG A 153 -4.25 6.13 -11.81
CA ARG A 153 -5.30 5.10 -11.94
C ARG A 153 -6.25 5.41 -13.10
N ASN A 154 -6.69 6.66 -13.20
CA ASN A 154 -7.58 7.10 -14.26
C ASN A 154 -6.91 6.98 -15.64
N ALA A 155 -5.65 7.39 -15.76
CA ALA A 155 -4.87 7.25 -16.99
C ALA A 155 -4.73 5.77 -17.41
N ILE A 156 -4.43 4.87 -16.46
CA ILE A 156 -4.37 3.43 -16.70
C ILE A 156 -5.74 2.89 -17.14
N SER A 157 -6.85 3.32 -16.52
CA SER A 157 -8.19 2.91 -16.92
C SER A 157 -8.50 3.32 -18.37
N VAL A 158 -8.20 4.57 -18.74
CA VAL A 158 -8.39 5.07 -20.11
C VAL A 158 -7.51 4.33 -21.11
N MET A 159 -6.25 4.03 -20.77
CA MET A 159 -5.37 3.24 -21.63
C MET A 159 -5.93 1.82 -21.83
N LYS A 160 -6.41 1.18 -20.76
CA LYS A 160 -7.01 -0.16 -20.82
C LYS A 160 -8.26 -0.19 -21.69
N GLU A 161 -9.13 0.81 -21.57
CA GLU A 161 -10.31 0.98 -22.42
C GLU A 161 -9.91 1.18 -23.90
N ARG A 162 -8.90 2.02 -24.18
CA ARG A 162 -8.40 2.23 -25.55
C ARG A 162 -7.86 0.94 -26.15
N SER A 163 -7.02 0.18 -25.45
CA SER A 163 -6.50 -1.10 -25.93
C SER A 163 -7.63 -2.10 -26.22
N GLN A 164 -8.67 -2.18 -25.38
CA GLN A 164 -9.85 -3.02 -25.65
C GLN A 164 -10.62 -2.57 -26.91
N THR A 165 -10.76 -1.26 -27.15
CA THR A 165 -11.39 -0.76 -28.37
C THR A 165 -10.54 -0.95 -29.64
N GLU A 166 -9.22 -1.00 -29.53
CA GLU A 166 -8.32 -1.27 -30.67
C GLU A 166 -8.30 -2.75 -31.05
N HIS A 167 -8.35 -3.66 -30.06
CA HIS A 167 -8.51 -5.09 -30.33
C HIS A 167 -9.82 -5.39 -31.07
N THR A 168 -10.94 -4.78 -30.65
CA THR A 168 -12.24 -4.97 -31.32
C THR A 168 -12.34 -4.34 -32.72
N LYS A 169 -11.56 -3.29 -33.01
CA LYS A 169 -11.47 -2.71 -34.37
C LYS A 169 -10.56 -3.51 -35.31
N THR A 170 -9.47 -4.06 -34.78
CA THR A 170 -8.53 -4.89 -35.54
C THR A 170 -9.18 -6.23 -35.93
N GLU A 171 -9.98 -6.81 -35.05
CA GLU A 171 -10.79 -8.00 -35.37
C GLU A 171 -11.88 -7.74 -36.43
N ARG A 172 -12.49 -6.54 -36.47
CA ARG A 172 -13.45 -6.17 -37.53
C ARG A 172 -12.78 -5.86 -38.88
N ASN A 173 -11.57 -5.31 -38.88
CA ASN A 173 -10.84 -5.02 -40.12
C ASN A 173 -10.23 -6.27 -40.77
N GLY A 174 -10.01 -7.35 -40.02
CA GLY A 174 -9.53 -8.64 -40.55
C GLY A 174 -10.55 -9.43 -41.38
N GLN A 175 -11.82 -9.02 -41.42
CA GLN A 175 -12.90 -9.73 -42.15
C GLN A 175 -13.36 -9.04 -43.45
N LEU A 176 -12.77 -7.91 -43.85
CA LEU A 176 -13.24 -7.11 -45.00
C LEU A 176 -12.25 -7.04 -46.17
N THR A 177 -11.50 -8.10 -46.44
CA THR A 177 -10.65 -8.22 -47.65
C THR A 177 -11.21 -9.26 -48.63
N ASN A 178 -12.45 -9.07 -49.08
CA ASN A 178 -12.97 -9.76 -50.27
C ASN A 178 -14.17 -8.99 -50.84
N ARG A 179 -13.94 -7.81 -51.42
CA ARG A 179 -14.88 -7.19 -52.37
C ARG A 179 -14.12 -6.55 -53.53
N GLU A 180 -14.57 -6.91 -54.72
CA GLU A 180 -13.96 -6.65 -56.03
C GLU A 180 -13.74 -5.16 -56.37
N PRO A 181 -12.82 -4.84 -57.30
CA PRO A 181 -12.36 -3.48 -57.55
C PRO A 181 -13.21 -2.82 -58.63
N ASN A 182 -14.44 -2.44 -58.34
CA ASN A 182 -15.15 -1.51 -59.22
C ASN A 182 -16.26 -0.73 -58.50
N ASP A 183 -15.89 0.15 -57.59
CA ASP A 183 -16.77 1.26 -57.19
C ASP A 183 -15.94 2.41 -56.60
N ASN A 184 -15.79 3.47 -57.41
CA ASN A 184 -14.99 4.64 -57.09
C ASN A 184 -15.83 5.70 -56.35
N ILE A 185 -16.34 5.36 -55.15
CA ILE A 185 -17.09 6.30 -54.31
C ILE A 185 -16.52 6.33 -52.89
N PRO A 186 -15.91 7.44 -52.44
CA PRO A 186 -15.45 7.60 -51.06
C PRO A 186 -16.61 7.56 -50.06
N MET A 187 -16.43 6.79 -48.98
CA MET A 187 -17.48 6.39 -48.01
C MET A 187 -18.19 7.52 -47.23
N ASP A 188 -17.82 8.79 -47.39
CA ASP A 188 -18.30 9.86 -46.49
C ASP A 188 -19.30 10.87 -47.11
N LYS A 189 -19.95 10.48 -48.22
CA LYS A 189 -21.05 11.27 -48.83
C LYS A 189 -22.32 10.42 -48.96
N ARG A 190 -23.27 10.59 -48.03
CA ARG A 190 -24.64 10.04 -48.17
C ARG A 190 -25.35 10.75 -49.32
N VAL A 191 -25.65 10.02 -50.39
CA VAL A 191 -26.52 10.46 -51.48
C VAL A 191 -27.90 9.85 -51.23
N ILE A 192 -28.90 10.68 -50.91
CA ILE A 192 -30.29 10.22 -50.73
C ILE A 192 -30.99 10.05 -52.08
N ASP A 193 -30.60 10.82 -53.10
CA ASP A 193 -31.20 10.79 -54.45
C ASP A 193 -30.13 10.90 -55.55
N PRO A 194 -29.97 9.90 -56.44
CA PRO A 194 -28.95 9.86 -57.48
C PRO A 194 -29.00 11.03 -58.47
N ARG A 195 -30.14 11.70 -58.66
CA ARG A 195 -30.28 12.81 -59.63
C ARG A 195 -29.82 14.17 -59.10
N LYS A 196 -29.61 14.32 -57.79
CA LYS A 196 -29.33 15.63 -57.15
C LYS A 196 -27.90 15.83 -56.67
N GLY A 197 -27.02 14.84 -56.85
CA GLY A 197 -25.61 14.94 -56.50
C GLY A 197 -25.34 15.02 -54.98
N PRO A 198 -24.07 15.10 -54.57
CA PRO A 198 -23.67 15.04 -53.17
C PRO A 198 -24.12 16.29 -52.39
N ILE A 199 -24.79 16.09 -51.26
CA ILE A 199 -25.32 17.18 -50.43
C ILE A 199 -24.16 17.94 -49.76
N ASN A 200 -24.04 19.25 -50.01
CA ASN A 200 -23.06 20.11 -49.33
C ASN A 200 -23.47 20.33 -47.85
N ARG A 201 -22.52 20.10 -46.92
CA ARG A 201 -22.67 20.11 -45.44
C ARG A 201 -23.09 21.46 -44.80
N ASN A 202 -23.56 22.45 -45.56
CA ASN A 202 -23.87 23.78 -45.02
C ASN A 202 -25.38 24.00 -44.77
N ALA A 203 -26.19 22.94 -44.78
CA ALA A 203 -27.61 23.02 -44.42
C ALA A 203 -27.78 23.10 -42.89
N ALA A 204 -27.81 24.34 -42.38
CA ALA A 204 -28.45 24.78 -41.14
C ALA A 204 -28.35 23.82 -39.93
N THR A 205 -27.29 23.98 -39.12
CA THR A 205 -27.31 23.54 -37.71
C THR A 205 -28.29 24.42 -36.93
N ARG A 206 -29.59 24.09 -36.97
CA ARG A 206 -30.52 24.54 -35.92
C ARG A 206 -30.10 23.84 -34.63
N SER A 207 -29.37 24.56 -33.79
CA SER A 207 -29.02 24.14 -32.43
C SER A 207 -30.27 23.66 -31.68
N LEU A 208 -30.19 22.47 -31.09
CA LEU A 208 -31.27 21.89 -30.27
C LEU A 208 -31.52 22.76 -29.02
N PRO A 209 -32.77 22.84 -28.52
CA PRO A 209 -33.07 23.57 -27.30
C PRO A 209 -32.36 22.97 -26.09
N LYS A 210 -31.87 23.82 -25.18
CA LYS A 210 -31.22 23.38 -23.94
C LYS A 210 -32.27 22.84 -22.97
N LEU A 211 -32.03 21.65 -22.44
CA LEU A 211 -32.85 21.05 -21.38
C LEU A 211 -32.57 21.78 -20.05
N THR A 212 -33.56 22.51 -19.55
CA THR A 212 -33.58 22.99 -18.17
C THR A 212 -33.85 21.81 -17.23
N LYS A 213 -32.90 21.52 -16.33
CA LYS A 213 -33.14 20.60 -15.21
C LYS A 213 -34.17 21.24 -14.27
N GLN A 214 -35.32 20.59 -14.10
CA GLN A 214 -36.23 20.89 -13.00
C GLN A 214 -35.66 20.28 -11.71
N GLN A 215 -35.94 20.96 -10.60
CA GLN A 215 -35.40 20.80 -9.25
C GLN A 215 -35.48 19.38 -8.68
#